data_AF-A0A4Y2LFR3-F1
#
_entry.id   AF-A0A4Y2LFR3-F1
#
_cell.length_a   1.000
_cell.length_b   1.000
_cell.length_c   1.000
_cell.angle_alpha   90.00
_cell.angle_beta   90.00
_cell.angle_gamma   90.00
#
_symmetry.space_group_name_H-M   'P 1'
#
loop_
_entity.id
_entity.type
_entity.pdbx_description
1 polymer ?
#
loop_
_entity_poly.entity_id
_entity_poly.type
_entity_poly.pdbx_seq_one_letter_code
_entity_poly.pdbx_strand_id
1 'polypeptide(L)'
;MASGRKKRRTEKENRESNQDWTESFAFICNTDGLPTCLICHEKLAHNKKSNLERHFTTKHTQFAGKCPTGDARKKAVEELKKNQSSSMLSNWAQSSNNVNVASFAISLELAKRGKPFTDGEYVKDCFIRASEELLRDFKNKAEIMKKIRFAIIC
;
A
#
# COMPACT_ATOMS: atom_id res chain seq x y z
N MET A 1 -14.57 30.18 30.03
CA MET A 1 -13.31 29.41 30.01
C MET A 1 -13.53 28.16 29.16
N ALA A 2 -12.73 27.98 28.10
CA ALA A 2 -12.96 26.99 27.05
C ALA A 2 -12.57 25.57 27.51
N SER A 3 -13.49 24.62 27.35
CA SER A 3 -13.29 23.19 27.60
C SER A 3 -12.56 22.54 26.42
N GLY A 4 -11.32 22.10 26.66
CA GLY A 4 -10.48 21.42 25.67
C GLY A 4 -11.03 20.04 25.31
N ARG A 5 -11.49 19.87 24.06
CA ARG A 5 -11.91 18.57 23.51
C ARG A 5 -10.72 17.61 23.40
N LYS A 6 -10.75 16.52 24.17
CA LYS A 6 -9.83 15.37 24.08
C LYS A 6 -9.89 14.74 22.68
N LYS A 7 -8.92 15.06 21.83
CA LYS A 7 -8.80 14.56 20.43
C LYS A 7 -8.21 13.15 20.28
N ARG A 8 -7.96 12.41 21.38
CA ARG A 8 -7.19 11.14 21.36
C ARG A 8 -8.00 9.84 21.28
N ARG A 9 -9.35 9.87 21.23
CA ARG A 9 -10.20 8.65 21.12
C ARG A 9 -10.72 8.35 19.71
N THR A 10 -10.99 9.39 18.91
CA THR A 10 -11.74 9.27 17.65
C THR A 10 -10.98 8.56 16.52
N GLU A 11 -9.65 8.70 16.45
CA GLU A 11 -8.84 8.03 15.41
C GLU A 11 -8.80 6.51 15.60
N LYS A 12 -8.76 6.04 16.85
CA LYS A 12 -8.75 4.61 17.18
C LYS A 12 -10.09 3.96 16.83
N GLU A 13 -11.19 4.59 17.21
CA GLU A 13 -12.55 4.15 16.85
C GLU A 13 -12.77 4.13 15.33
N ASN A 14 -12.25 5.13 14.61
CA ASN A 14 -12.33 5.18 13.15
C ASN A 14 -11.51 4.05 12.50
N ARG A 15 -10.37 3.66 13.10
CA ARG A 15 -9.53 2.55 12.64
C ARG A 15 -10.20 1.18 12.86
N GLU A 16 -10.76 0.98 14.04
CA GLU A 16 -11.52 -0.24 14.40
C GLU A 16 -12.79 -0.37 13.54
N SER A 17 -13.49 0.75 13.30
CA SER A 17 -14.66 0.81 12.43
C SER A 17 -14.30 0.50 10.97
N ASN A 18 -13.19 1.04 10.45
CA ASN A 18 -12.74 0.73 9.10
C ASN A 18 -12.37 -0.76 8.94
N GLN A 19 -11.75 -1.36 9.96
CA GLN A 19 -11.37 -2.78 9.91
C GLN A 19 -12.59 -3.72 9.95
N ASP A 20 -13.60 -3.40 10.77
CA ASP A 20 -14.87 -4.14 10.83
C ASP A 20 -15.59 -4.17 9.47
N TRP A 21 -15.58 -3.05 8.74
CA TRP A 21 -16.22 -2.95 7.43
C TRP A 21 -15.40 -3.62 6.34
N THR A 22 -14.07 -3.64 6.46
CA THR A 22 -13.21 -4.40 5.55
C THR A 22 -13.56 -5.88 5.60
N GLU A 23 -13.67 -6.44 6.80
CA GLU A 23 -14.01 -7.85 7.03
C GLU A 23 -15.47 -8.17 6.63
N SER A 24 -16.38 -7.21 6.83
CA SER A 24 -17.82 -7.42 6.61
C SER A 24 -18.29 -7.20 5.17
N PHE A 25 -17.69 -6.24 4.45
CA PHE A 25 -18.16 -5.76 3.15
C PHE A 25 -17.08 -5.71 2.06
N ALA A 26 -15.86 -6.20 2.35
CA ALA A 26 -14.74 -6.22 1.40
C ALA A 26 -14.32 -4.82 0.90
N PHE A 27 -14.26 -3.83 1.79
CA PHE A 27 -13.82 -2.46 1.47
C PHE A 27 -12.50 -2.09 2.15
N ILE A 28 -11.64 -1.33 1.47
CA ILE A 28 -10.43 -0.74 2.05
C ILE A 28 -10.47 0.77 1.92
N CYS A 29 -9.89 1.48 2.89
CA CYS A 29 -9.68 2.93 2.79
C CYS A 29 -8.33 3.22 2.14
N ASN A 30 -8.32 3.99 1.05
CA ASN A 30 -7.09 4.48 0.45
C ASN A 30 -6.54 5.68 1.24
N THR A 31 -5.36 6.17 0.83
CA THR A 31 -4.70 7.37 1.39
C THR A 31 -5.61 8.59 1.45
N ASP A 32 -6.59 8.67 0.55
CA ASP A 32 -7.54 9.79 0.43
C ASP A 32 -8.72 9.67 1.43
N GLY A 33 -8.75 8.61 2.25
CA GLY A 33 -9.83 8.34 3.22
C GLY A 33 -11.14 7.82 2.59
N LEU A 34 -11.15 7.60 1.27
CA LEU A 34 -12.30 7.10 0.53
C LEU A 34 -12.29 5.56 0.45
N PRO A 35 -13.44 4.90 0.67
CA PRO A 35 -13.55 3.45 0.60
C PRO A 35 -13.56 2.95 -0.85
N THR A 36 -12.78 1.91 -1.10
CA THR A 36 -12.65 1.22 -2.39
C THR A 36 -13.06 -0.24 -2.23
N CYS A 37 -13.92 -0.74 -3.13
CA CYS A 37 -14.36 -2.13 -3.12
C CYS A 37 -13.23 -3.07 -3.58
N LEU A 38 -12.97 -4.15 -2.85
CA LEU A 38 -11.96 -5.15 -3.21
C LEU A 38 -12.42 -6.09 -4.33
N ILE A 39 -13.72 -6.15 -4.63
CA ILE A 39 -14.28 -7.08 -5.63
C ILE A 39 -14.34 -6.42 -7.02
N CYS A 40 -14.78 -5.17 -7.10
CA CYS A 40 -14.92 -4.43 -8.37
C CYS A 40 -14.01 -3.21 -8.52
N HIS A 41 -13.23 -2.85 -7.50
CA HIS A 41 -12.34 -1.68 -7.49
C HIS A 41 -13.06 -0.32 -7.63
N GLU A 42 -14.38 -0.27 -7.46
CA GLU A 42 -15.15 0.98 -7.44
C GLU A 42 -14.87 1.78 -6.16
N LYS A 43 -14.59 3.08 -6.30
CA LYS A 43 -14.43 4.03 -5.19
C LYS A 43 -15.79 4.64 -4.85
N LEU A 44 -16.15 4.68 -3.57
CA LEU A 44 -17.35 5.40 -3.12
C LEU A 44 -16.99 6.77 -2.57
N ALA A 45 -17.79 7.78 -2.93
CA ALA A 45 -17.58 9.17 -2.52
C ALA A 45 -17.77 9.41 -1.01
N HIS A 46 -18.42 8.48 -0.30
CA HIS A 46 -18.78 8.64 1.09
C HIS A 46 -18.49 7.39 1.90
N ASN A 47 -17.68 7.54 2.95
CA ASN A 47 -17.39 6.50 3.92
C ASN A 47 -18.52 6.34 4.96
N LYS A 48 -19.68 5.88 4.50
CA LYS A 48 -20.84 5.56 5.35
C LYS A 48 -21.13 4.07 5.25
N LYS A 49 -21.27 3.39 6.39
CA LYS A 49 -21.59 1.94 6.46
C LYS A 49 -22.77 1.55 5.56
N SER A 50 -23.85 2.33 5.57
CA SER A 50 -25.02 2.10 4.72
C SER A 50 -24.70 2.09 3.22
N ASN A 51 -23.73 2.88 2.77
CA ASN A 51 -23.31 2.92 1.37
C ASN A 51 -22.48 1.70 1.01
N LEU A 52 -21.58 1.27 1.90
CA LEU A 52 -20.76 0.07 1.71
C LEU A 52 -21.62 -1.17 1.64
N GLU A 53 -22.55 -1.31 2.60
CA GLU A 53 -23.47 -2.42 2.71
C GLU A 53 -24.40 -2.49 1.49
N ARG A 54 -24.98 -1.36 1.08
CA ARG A 54 -25.80 -1.30 -0.14
C ARG A 54 -25.00 -1.68 -1.38
N HIS A 55 -23.76 -1.17 -1.53
CA HIS A 55 -22.92 -1.54 -2.67
C HIS A 55 -22.65 -3.05 -2.67
N PHE A 56 -22.21 -3.61 -1.55
CA PHE A 56 -21.89 -5.04 -1.43
C PHE A 56 -23.11 -5.93 -1.73
N THR A 57 -24.25 -5.63 -1.12
CA THR A 57 -25.48 -6.43 -1.27
C THR A 57 -26.12 -6.32 -2.66
N THR A 58 -25.99 -5.18 -3.35
CA THR A 58 -26.63 -4.97 -4.66
C THR A 58 -25.73 -5.35 -5.84
N LYS A 59 -24.44 -5.02 -5.79
CA LYS A 59 -23.48 -5.27 -6.87
C LYS A 59 -22.82 -6.64 -6.76
N HIS A 60 -22.75 -7.20 -5.55
CA HIS A 60 -22.04 -8.45 -5.26
C HIS A 60 -22.96 -9.50 -4.62
N THR A 61 -24.21 -9.58 -5.06
CA THR A 61 -25.21 -10.57 -4.62
C THR A 61 -24.68 -12.01 -4.68
N GLN A 62 -23.98 -12.38 -5.75
CA GLN A 62 -23.39 -13.71 -5.90
C GLN A 62 -22.29 -13.99 -4.88
N PHE A 63 -21.49 -12.98 -4.53
CA PHE A 63 -20.43 -13.11 -3.54
C PHE A 63 -21.02 -13.17 -2.12
N ALA A 64 -22.02 -12.33 -1.84
CA ALA A 64 -22.78 -12.35 -0.60
C ALA A 64 -23.50 -13.70 -0.36
N GLY A 65 -24.00 -14.33 -1.42
CA GLY A 65 -24.61 -15.66 -1.38
C GLY A 65 -23.60 -16.80 -1.19
N LYS A 66 -22.42 -16.71 -1.81
CA LYS A 66 -21.36 -17.75 -1.68
C LYS A 66 -20.57 -17.67 -0.38
N CYS A 67 -20.51 -16.51 0.26
CA CYS A 67 -19.73 -16.27 1.49
C CYS A 67 -20.61 -15.63 2.58
N PRO A 68 -21.41 -16.44 3.31
CA PRO A 68 -22.20 -15.95 4.43
C PRO A 68 -21.32 -15.37 5.56
N THR A 69 -21.94 -14.61 6.46
CA THR A 69 -21.27 -13.78 7.49
C THR A 69 -20.36 -14.63 8.39
N GLY A 70 -19.26 -14.04 8.87
CA GLY A 70 -18.33 -14.69 9.79
C GLY A 70 -16.98 -15.04 9.13
N ASP A 71 -16.33 -16.09 9.62
CA ASP A 71 -14.94 -16.44 9.25
C ASP A 71 -14.75 -16.76 7.76
N ALA A 72 -15.76 -17.34 7.11
CA ALA A 72 -15.70 -17.61 5.67
C ALA A 72 -15.53 -16.32 4.86
N ARG A 73 -16.25 -15.25 5.24
CA ARG A 73 -16.14 -13.94 4.59
C ARG A 73 -14.80 -13.29 4.91
N LYS A 74 -14.34 -13.36 6.16
CA LYS A 74 -13.01 -12.84 6.54
C LYS A 74 -11.91 -13.48 5.71
N LYS A 75 -11.94 -14.80 5.55
CA LYS A 75 -10.95 -15.53 4.75
C LYS A 75 -11.00 -15.12 3.27
N ALA A 76 -12.20 -14.98 2.70
CA ALA A 76 -12.35 -14.52 1.32
C ALA A 76 -11.83 -13.08 1.13
N VAL A 77 -12.09 -12.19 2.09
CA VAL A 77 -11.55 -10.82 2.08
C VAL A 77 -10.02 -10.81 2.17
N GLU A 78 -9.43 -11.65 3.02
CA GLU A 78 -7.97 -11.77 3.13
C GLU A 78 -7.34 -12.32 1.85
N GLU A 79 -7.96 -13.27 1.17
CA GLU A 79 -7.52 -13.72 -0.16
C GLU A 79 -7.63 -12.61 -1.20
N LEU A 80 -8.71 -11.83 -1.20
CA LEU A 80 -8.85 -10.68 -2.10
C LEU A 80 -7.77 -9.62 -1.85
N LYS A 81 -7.41 -9.34 -0.59
CA LYS A 81 -6.29 -8.43 -0.27
C LYS A 81 -4.95 -8.97 -0.76
N LYS A 82 -4.68 -10.26 -0.55
CA LYS A 82 -3.45 -10.90 -1.05
C LYS A 82 -3.39 -10.82 -2.57
N ASN A 83 -4.49 -11.11 -3.26
CA ASN A 83 -4.57 -11.04 -4.71
C ASN A 83 -4.44 -9.60 -5.25
N GLN A 84 -4.95 -8.61 -4.52
CA GLN A 84 -4.73 -7.20 -4.87
C GLN A 84 -3.26 -6.82 -4.72
N SER A 85 -2.61 -7.23 -3.62
CA SER A 85 -1.18 -6.95 -3.42
C SER A 85 -0.31 -7.64 -4.46
N SER A 86 -0.63 -8.90 -4.83
CA SER A 86 0.11 -9.65 -5.84
C SER A 86 -0.15 -9.13 -7.25
N SER A 87 -1.37 -8.68 -7.56
CA SER A 87 -1.70 -8.02 -8.83
C SER A 87 -1.04 -6.65 -8.96
N MET A 88 -0.99 -5.86 -7.88
CA MET A 88 -0.21 -4.63 -7.85
C MET A 88 1.28 -4.93 -8.05
N LEU A 89 1.81 -5.98 -7.41
CA LEU A 89 3.18 -6.44 -7.59
C LEU A 89 3.46 -6.93 -9.03
N SER A 90 2.53 -7.66 -9.64
CA SER A 90 2.68 -8.17 -11.01
C SER A 90 2.61 -7.04 -12.04
N ASN A 91 1.67 -6.10 -11.86
CA ASN A 91 1.56 -4.91 -12.71
C ASN A 91 2.78 -3.99 -12.51
N TRP A 92 3.29 -3.88 -11.28
CA TRP A 92 4.53 -3.17 -10.98
C TRP A 92 5.76 -3.85 -11.59
N ALA A 93 5.84 -5.19 -11.54
CA ALA A 93 6.88 -5.98 -12.19
C ALA A 93 6.79 -5.89 -13.72
N GLN A 94 5.60 -5.81 -14.30
CA GLN A 94 5.40 -5.58 -15.74
C GLN A 94 5.69 -4.13 -16.16
N SER A 95 5.52 -3.16 -15.24
CA SER A 95 5.90 -1.76 -15.45
C SER A 95 7.37 -1.47 -15.10
N SER A 96 8.17 -2.50 -14.80
CA SER A 96 9.47 -2.35 -14.16
C SER A 96 10.52 -1.72 -15.08
N ASN A 97 10.78 -0.43 -14.83
CA ASN A 97 12.13 0.08 -14.99
C ASN A 97 13.02 -0.62 -13.94
N ASN A 98 14.20 -1.11 -14.32
CA ASN A 98 15.19 -1.76 -13.43
C ASN A 98 15.45 -0.98 -12.12
N VAL A 99 15.24 0.32 -12.17
CA VAL A 99 15.26 1.28 -11.06
C VAL A 99 14.31 0.88 -9.92
N ASN A 100 13.07 0.49 -10.23
CA ASN A 100 12.05 0.16 -9.23
C ASN A 100 12.39 -1.14 -8.48
N VAL A 101 12.87 -2.16 -9.20
CA VAL A 101 13.28 -3.44 -8.61
C VAL A 101 14.44 -3.21 -7.64
N ALA A 102 15.40 -2.35 -8.00
CA ALA A 102 16.48 -1.96 -7.11
C ALA A 102 15.98 -1.24 -5.84
N SER A 103 15.06 -0.26 -5.97
CA SER A 103 14.45 0.43 -4.81
C SER A 103 13.80 -0.53 -3.82
N PHE A 104 13.05 -1.50 -4.35
CA PHE A 104 12.37 -2.50 -3.54
C PHE A 104 13.34 -3.46 -2.86
N ALA A 105 14.36 -3.93 -3.57
CA ALA A 105 15.38 -4.82 -2.99
C ALA A 105 16.08 -4.16 -1.79
N ILE A 106 16.41 -2.86 -1.91
CA ILE A 106 17.01 -2.08 -0.81
C ILE A 106 16.03 -1.95 0.36
N SER A 107 14.78 -1.57 0.08
CA SER A 107 13.74 -1.41 1.11
C SER A 107 13.47 -2.72 1.85
N LEU A 108 13.43 -3.84 1.13
CA LEU A 108 13.25 -5.17 1.69
C LEU A 108 14.42 -5.57 2.60
N GLU A 109 15.65 -5.27 2.21
CA GLU A 109 16.83 -5.57 3.01
C GLU A 109 16.88 -4.73 4.31
N LEU A 110 16.49 -3.45 4.23
CA LEU A 110 16.33 -2.59 5.40
C LEU A 110 15.26 -3.15 6.36
N ALA A 111 14.10 -3.53 5.82
CA ALA A 111 13.01 -4.10 6.61
C ALA A 111 13.41 -5.42 7.29
N LYS A 112 14.08 -6.32 6.58
CA LYS A 112 14.61 -7.58 7.14
C LYS A 112 15.56 -7.36 8.30
N ARG A 113 16.32 -6.26 8.28
CA ARG A 113 17.27 -5.87 9.33
C ARG A 113 16.66 -4.98 10.41
N GLY A 114 15.35 -4.71 10.34
CA GLY A 114 14.66 -3.84 11.29
C GLY A 114 15.13 -2.38 11.25
N LYS A 115 15.67 -1.92 10.12
CA LYS A 115 16.14 -0.55 9.95
C LYS A 115 14.98 0.39 9.60
N PRO A 116 14.99 1.63 10.13
CA PRO A 116 13.96 2.59 9.79
C PRO A 116 14.06 3.00 8.32
N PHE A 117 12.94 3.44 7.77
CA PHE A 117 12.87 3.90 6.39
C PHE A 117 13.83 5.07 6.09
N THR A 118 14.12 5.91 7.10
CA THR A 118 15.09 7.02 7.02
C THR A 118 16.50 6.55 6.66
N ASP A 119 16.87 5.31 6.99
CA ASP A 119 18.17 4.74 6.61
C ASP A 119 18.26 4.52 5.09
N GLY A 120 17.13 4.47 4.37
CA GLY A 120 17.12 4.38 2.90
C GLY A 120 17.76 5.59 2.23
N GLU A 121 17.55 6.79 2.76
CA GLU A 121 18.19 8.02 2.24
C GLU A 121 19.69 8.01 2.54
N TYR A 122 20.10 7.55 3.72
CA TYR A 122 21.50 7.37 4.05
C TYR A 122 22.20 6.33 3.12
N VAL A 123 21.55 5.19 2.88
CA VAL A 123 22.05 4.15 1.97
C VAL A 123 22.18 4.70 0.54
N LYS A 124 21.24 5.55 0.11
CA LYS A 124 21.32 6.23 -1.19
C LYS A 124 22.54 7.09 -1.33
N ASP A 125 22.78 7.96 -0.36
CA ASP A 125 23.91 8.87 -0.42
C ASP A 125 25.25 8.12 -0.38
N CYS A 126 25.32 7.02 0.38
CA CYS A 126 26.47 6.13 0.38
C CYS A 126 26.70 5.53 -1.01
N PHE A 127 25.63 5.01 -1.64
CA PHE A 127 25.72 4.36 -2.94
C PHE A 127 26.08 5.35 -4.05
N ILE A 128 25.56 6.58 -4.02
CA ILE A 128 25.91 7.66 -4.95
C ILE A 128 27.39 8.02 -4.81
N ARG A 129 27.87 8.31 -3.59
CA ARG A 129 29.26 8.68 -3.34
C ARG A 129 30.24 7.58 -3.75
N ALA A 130 29.95 6.33 -3.40
CA ALA A 130 30.77 5.20 -3.81
C ALA A 130 30.80 5.06 -5.34
N SER A 131 29.65 5.24 -6.01
CA SER A 131 29.56 5.13 -7.47
C SER A 131 30.27 6.27 -8.21
N GLU A 132 30.33 7.47 -7.64
CA GLU A 132 31.09 8.59 -8.23
C GLU A 132 32.58 8.28 -8.34
N GLU A 133 33.11 7.57 -7.34
CA GLU A 133 34.49 7.11 -7.26
C GLU A 133 34.73 5.86 -8.12
N LEU A 134 33.91 4.82 -7.95
CA LEU A 134 34.07 3.53 -8.64
C LEU A 134 33.85 3.63 -10.15
N LEU A 135 33.00 4.56 -10.59
CA LEU A 135 32.67 4.75 -12.00
C LEU A 135 33.40 5.92 -12.64
N ARG A 136 34.43 6.47 -11.98
CA ARG A 136 35.14 7.68 -12.41
C ARG A 136 35.58 7.63 -13.88
N ASP A 137 36.16 6.51 -14.29
CA ASP A 137 36.77 6.34 -15.62
C ASP A 137 35.86 5.64 -16.64
N PHE A 138 34.60 5.38 -16.26
CA PHE A 138 33.64 4.69 -17.14
C PHE A 138 33.06 5.65 -18.18
N LYS A 139 33.14 5.28 -19.47
CA LYS A 139 32.58 6.08 -20.58
C LYS A 139 31.08 6.37 -20.45
N ASN A 140 30.33 5.47 -19.80
CA ASN A 140 28.89 5.58 -19.56
C ASN A 140 28.54 6.03 -18.13
N LYS A 141 29.49 6.61 -17.37
CA LYS A 141 29.29 7.09 -16.00
C LYS A 141 27.99 7.90 -15.83
N ALA A 142 27.76 8.87 -16.70
CA ALA A 142 26.59 9.75 -16.61
C ALA A 142 25.26 8.99 -16.68
N GLU A 143 25.17 7.96 -17.54
CA GLU A 143 23.96 7.15 -17.68
C GLU A 143 23.74 6.24 -16.47
N ILE A 144 24.81 5.63 -15.95
CA ILE A 144 24.74 4.78 -14.75
C ILE A 144 24.36 5.62 -13.52
N MET A 145 25.01 6.78 -13.33
CA MET A 145 24.71 7.70 -12.24
C MET A 145 23.27 8.21 -12.29
N LYS A 146 22.73 8.47 -13.49
CA LYS A 146 21.32 8.82 -13.67
C LYS A 146 20.42 7.72 -13.10
N LYS A 147 20.63 6.46 -13.48
CA LYS A 147 19.83 5.31 -13.00
C LYS A 147 19.92 5.14 -11.48
N ILE A 148 21.11 5.30 -10.91
CA ILE A 148 21.34 5.19 -9.45
C ILE A 148 20.56 6.25 -8.67
N ARG A 149 20.56 7.51 -9.13
CA ARG A 149 19.86 8.60 -8.45
C ARG A 149 18.34 8.38 -8.38
N PHE A 150 17.77 7.72 -9.38
CA PHE A 150 16.33 7.38 -9.42
C PHE A 150 15.98 6.10 -8.65
N ALA A 151 16.95 5.22 -8.35
CA ALA A 151 16.71 3.90 -7.75
C ALA A 151 16.46 3.91 -6.24
N ILE A 152 16.48 5.08 -5.61
CA ILE A 152 16.20 5.22 -4.18
C ILE A 152 15.35 6.47 -3.99
N ILE A 153 14.21 6.46 -4.67
CA ILE A 153 13.06 7.27 -4.30
C ILE A 153 12.05 6.23 -3.87
N CYS A 154 11.72 6.20 -2.58
CA CYS A 154 10.51 5.51 -2.15
C CYS A 154 9.39 6.53 -2.02
#